data_AF-A0A7S2DAV4-F1
#
_entry.id   AF-A0A7S2DAV4-F1
#
_cell.length_a   1.000
_cell.length_b   1.000
_cell.length_c   1.000
_cell.angle_alpha   90.00
_cell.angle_beta   90.00
_cell.angle_gamma   90.00
#
_symmetry.space_group_name_H-M   'P 1'
#
loop_
_entity.id
_entity.type
_entity.pdbx_description
1 polymer ?
#
loop_
_entity_poly.entity_id
_entity_poly.type
_entity_poly.pdbx_seq_one_letter_code
_entity_poly.pdbx_strand_id
1 'polypeptide(L)'
;KEMLDLNGYPTQKLGVNSTLLELAADGILFGACGKCEVCEDPKRPLLLSGECYRCTGWVNEYLKCSFKTQTPTREVWQLTEAAKAAAGGKLKKMRLKTGDRLFASKIGDVDAEDGGVAVNASQSSRLPLEDLEIAVIEGGQSKSKDELVELITKNGGTYVESISK
;
A
#
# COMPACT_ATOMS: atom_id res chain seq x y z
N LYS A 1 20.34 9.36 11.61
CA LYS A 1 21.19 8.92 10.48
C LYS A 1 21.92 7.63 10.83
N GLU A 2 22.78 7.61 11.87
CA GLU A 2 23.46 6.39 12.34
C GLU A 2 22.51 5.20 12.58
N MET A 3 21.34 5.43 13.20
CA MET A 3 20.35 4.37 13.39
C MET A 3 19.79 3.82 12.07
N LEU A 4 19.61 4.67 11.05
CA LEU A 4 19.15 4.20 9.74
C LEU A 4 20.24 3.37 9.08
N ASP A 5 21.49 3.84 9.14
CA ASP A 5 22.66 3.13 8.60
C ASP A 5 22.83 1.74 9.22
N LEU A 6 22.70 1.64 10.56
CA LEU A 6 22.75 0.38 11.31
C LEU A 6 21.72 -0.64 10.84
N ASN A 7 20.58 -0.18 10.30
CA ASN A 7 19.50 -1.04 9.82
C ASN A 7 19.48 -1.15 8.28
N GLY A 8 20.51 -0.68 7.57
CA GLY A 8 20.60 -0.74 6.11
C GLY A 8 19.68 0.24 5.38
N TYR A 9 19.22 1.30 6.05
CA TYR A 9 18.36 2.32 5.47
C TYR A 9 19.16 3.52 4.94
N PRO A 10 18.66 4.19 3.89
CA PRO A 10 19.28 5.39 3.36
C PRO A 10 19.36 6.52 4.40
N THR A 11 20.52 7.17 4.46
CA THR A 11 20.80 8.28 5.39
C THR A 11 20.69 9.66 4.74
N GLN A 12 20.54 9.69 3.42
CA GLN A 12 20.40 10.89 2.60
C GLN A 12 18.91 11.20 2.37
N LYS A 13 18.61 12.46 2.06
CA LYS A 13 17.25 12.86 1.68
C LYS A 13 16.85 12.08 0.42
N LEU A 14 15.74 11.37 0.50
CA LEU A 14 15.22 10.62 -0.62
C LEU A 14 14.28 11.49 -1.45
N GLY A 15 14.14 11.17 -2.73
CA GLY A 15 13.08 11.71 -3.59
C GLY A 15 11.70 11.10 -3.32
N VAL A 16 11.48 10.52 -2.13
CA VAL A 16 10.18 10.00 -1.68
C VAL A 16 9.64 10.90 -0.57
N ASN A 17 8.33 10.80 -0.30
CA ASN A 17 7.65 11.67 0.67
C ASN A 17 8.04 11.39 2.13
N SER A 18 8.73 10.29 2.42
CA SER A 18 9.13 9.94 3.78
C SER A 18 10.41 10.66 4.21
N THR A 19 10.33 11.36 5.33
CA THR A 19 11.46 11.91 6.05
C THR A 19 12.29 10.81 6.73
N LEU A 20 13.56 11.11 7.04
CA LEU A 20 14.42 10.19 7.79
C LEU A 20 13.84 9.82 9.17
N LEU A 21 13.07 10.73 9.78
CA LEU A 21 12.41 10.49 11.06
C LEU A 21 11.29 9.46 10.91
N GLU A 22 10.45 9.60 9.88
CA GLU A 22 9.37 8.66 9.60
C GLU A 22 9.90 7.27 9.27
N LEU A 23 11.02 7.16 8.54
CA LEU A 23 11.67 5.87 8.30
C LEU A 23 12.14 5.21 9.59
N ALA A 24 12.77 5.97 10.49
CA ALA A 24 13.20 5.44 11.78
C ALA A 24 12.00 5.05 12.66
N ALA A 25 10.93 5.84 12.66
CA ALA A 25 9.70 5.53 13.38
C ALA A 25 9.02 4.27 12.86
N ASP A 26 8.92 4.11 11.53
CA ASP A 26 8.36 2.90 10.91
C ASP A 26 9.20 1.67 11.27
N GLY A 27 10.53 1.80 11.19
CA GLY A 27 11.46 0.75 11.58
C GLY A 27 11.31 0.35 13.05
N ILE A 28 11.29 1.30 13.98
CA ILE A 28 11.11 1.03 15.42
C ILE A 28 9.79 0.31 15.71
N LEU A 29 8.71 0.67 15.02
CA LEU A 29 7.38 0.14 15.30
C LEU A 29 7.12 -1.21 14.65
N PHE A 30 7.56 -1.40 13.40
CA PHE A 30 7.22 -2.57 12.58
C PHE A 30 8.42 -3.47 12.26
N GLY A 31 9.65 -3.00 12.45
CA GLY A 31 10.88 -3.67 12.05
C GLY A 31 11.45 -3.16 10.72
N ALA A 32 12.74 -3.45 10.50
CA ALA A 32 13.46 -3.11 9.27
C ALA A 32 12.93 -3.97 8.11
N CYS A 33 12.50 -3.34 7.02
CA CYS A 33 12.11 -4.04 5.80
C CYS A 33 13.33 -4.74 5.17
N GLY A 34 13.12 -5.98 4.74
CA GLY A 34 14.11 -6.76 4.03
C GLY A 34 14.36 -6.26 2.59
N LYS A 35 15.24 -6.99 1.90
CA LYS A 35 15.57 -6.73 0.49
C LYS A 35 14.36 -6.93 -0.42
N CYS A 36 14.37 -6.21 -1.54
CA CYS A 36 13.40 -6.43 -2.61
C CYS A 36 13.62 -7.82 -3.25
N GLU A 37 12.56 -8.60 -3.44
CA GLU A 37 12.64 -9.92 -4.09
C GLU A 37 12.92 -9.84 -5.60
N VAL A 38 12.73 -8.68 -6.22
CA VAL A 38 12.90 -8.50 -7.67
C VAL A 38 14.30 -8.00 -8.02
N CYS A 39 14.75 -6.93 -7.37
CA CYS A 39 16.07 -6.35 -7.68
C CYS A 39 17.17 -6.81 -6.72
N GLU A 40 16.80 -7.45 -5.60
CA GLU A 40 17.71 -8.03 -4.60
C GLU A 40 18.80 -7.09 -4.05
N ASP A 41 18.69 -5.78 -4.30
CA ASP A 41 19.66 -4.79 -3.85
C ASP A 41 19.69 -4.75 -2.31
N PRO A 42 20.80 -5.18 -1.69
CA PRO A 42 20.91 -5.28 -0.24
C PRO A 42 20.95 -3.89 0.44
N LYS A 43 21.18 -2.82 -0.31
CA LYS A 43 21.27 -1.44 0.21
C LYS A 43 19.97 -0.65 0.05
N ARG A 44 18.91 -1.27 -0.48
CA ARG A 44 17.63 -0.61 -0.76
C ARG A 44 16.46 -1.40 -0.18
N PRO A 45 16.17 -1.22 1.11
CA PRO A 45 14.96 -1.78 1.71
C PRO A 45 13.72 -1.16 1.06
N LEU A 46 12.59 -1.86 1.19
CA LEU A 46 11.30 -1.35 0.74
C LEU A 46 10.84 -0.21 1.65
N LEU A 47 10.39 0.90 1.06
CA LEU A 47 10.02 2.10 1.78
C LEU A 47 8.51 2.35 1.71
N LEU A 48 7.94 2.81 2.80
CA LEU A 48 6.53 3.16 2.86
C LEU A 48 6.20 4.25 1.82
N SER A 49 5.16 4.01 1.03
CA SER A 49 4.67 4.92 -0.01
C SER A 49 3.16 4.73 -0.19
N GLY A 50 2.38 5.62 0.43
CA GLY A 50 0.92 5.53 0.45
C GLY A 50 0.44 4.23 1.09
N GLU A 51 -0.36 3.47 0.35
CA GLU A 51 -1.00 2.21 0.77
C GLU A 51 -0.10 0.96 0.67
N CYS A 52 1.22 1.11 0.50
CA CYS A 52 2.13 -0.02 0.39
C CYS A 52 3.59 0.34 0.72
N TYR A 53 4.45 -0.66 0.78
CA TYR A 53 5.90 -0.52 0.71
C TYR A 53 6.35 -0.71 -0.74
N ARG A 54 7.18 0.21 -1.24
CA ARG A 54 7.65 0.27 -2.62
C ARG A 54 9.17 0.18 -2.70
N CYS A 55 9.66 -0.58 -3.66
CA CYS A 55 11.09 -0.60 -4.00
C CYS A 55 11.51 0.72 -4.67
N THR A 56 12.68 1.23 -4.29
CA THR A 56 13.30 2.42 -4.91
C THR A 56 14.56 2.10 -5.71
N GLY A 57 14.84 0.81 -5.91
CA GLY A 57 15.98 0.31 -6.65
C GLY A 57 15.74 0.20 -8.16
N TRP A 58 16.68 -0.45 -8.81
CA TRP A 58 16.72 -0.68 -10.25
C TRP A 58 16.91 -2.17 -10.48
N VAL A 59 16.13 -2.74 -11.41
CA VAL A 59 16.31 -4.14 -11.85
C VAL A 59 17.60 -4.27 -12.65
N ASN A 60 17.89 -3.25 -13.46
CA ASN A 60 19.14 -3.08 -14.19
C ASN A 60 19.35 -1.57 -14.47
N GLU A 61 20.43 -1.22 -15.17
CA GLU A 61 20.83 0.16 -15.44
C GLU A 61 19.77 1.02 -16.18
N TYR A 62 18.79 0.39 -16.82
CA TYR A 62 17.77 1.06 -17.62
C TYR A 62 16.35 0.94 -17.04
N LEU A 63 16.11 -0.05 -16.17
CA LEU A 63 14.78 -0.40 -15.68
C LEU A 63 14.65 -0.19 -14.18
N LYS A 64 13.82 0.77 -13.80
CA LYS A 64 13.50 1.03 -12.39
C LYS A 64 12.62 -0.10 -11.84
N CYS A 65 12.89 -0.53 -10.61
CA CYS A 65 12.06 -1.53 -9.95
C CYS A 65 10.69 -0.94 -9.59
N SER A 66 9.62 -1.65 -9.97
CA SER A 66 8.23 -1.26 -9.70
C SER A 66 7.59 -2.09 -8.58
N PHE A 67 8.35 -2.99 -7.95
CA PHE A 67 7.86 -3.89 -6.91
C PHE A 67 7.22 -3.14 -5.74
N LYS A 68 6.07 -3.65 -5.29
CA LYS A 68 5.29 -3.12 -4.17
C LYS A 68 4.63 -4.26 -3.38
N THR A 69 4.51 -4.09 -2.07
CA THR A 69 3.86 -5.06 -1.17
C THR A 69 3.34 -4.36 0.08
N GLN A 70 2.29 -4.87 0.71
CA GLN A 70 1.84 -4.42 2.04
C GLN A 70 2.47 -5.23 3.18
N THR A 71 3.03 -6.39 2.87
CA THR A 71 3.58 -7.35 3.82
C THR A 71 5.03 -7.65 3.45
N PRO A 72 5.95 -6.67 3.60
CA PRO A 72 7.36 -6.92 3.38
C PRO A 72 7.90 -7.88 4.45
N THR A 73 8.89 -8.70 4.10
CA THR A 73 9.69 -9.44 5.09
C THR A 73 10.42 -8.46 6.00
N ARG A 74 10.56 -8.77 7.30
CA ARG A 74 11.18 -7.84 8.26
C ARG A 74 12.13 -8.49 9.23
N GLU A 75 13.06 -7.69 9.72
CA GLU A 75 13.93 -8.00 10.85
C GLU A 75 13.68 -7.03 12.01
N VAL A 76 14.02 -7.45 13.23
CA VAL A 76 13.84 -6.61 14.42
C VAL A 76 14.77 -5.40 14.33
N TRP A 77 14.20 -4.20 14.51
CA TRP A 77 14.95 -2.96 14.43
C TRP A 77 16.02 -2.84 15.51
N GLN A 78 17.20 -2.37 15.12
CA GLN A 78 18.34 -2.18 16.00
C GLN A 78 18.46 -0.72 16.43
N LEU A 79 18.54 -0.49 17.75
CA LEU A 79 18.79 0.84 18.32
C LEU A 79 20.29 1.07 18.49
N THR A 80 20.76 2.27 18.15
CA THR A 80 22.10 2.73 18.52
C THR A 80 22.21 2.98 20.02
N GLU A 81 23.43 2.97 20.56
CA GLU A 81 23.65 3.27 21.99
C GLU A 81 23.12 4.66 22.38
N ALA A 82 23.31 5.66 21.51
CA ALA A 82 22.75 6.99 21.70
C ALA A 82 21.21 6.97 21.81
N ALA A 83 20.53 6.19 20.96
CA ALA A 83 19.09 6.06 21.00
C ALA A 83 18.59 5.27 22.22
N LYS A 84 19.36 4.26 22.66
CA LYS A 84 19.07 3.54 23.90
C LYS A 84 19.17 4.44 25.13
N ALA A 85 20.08 5.42 25.14
CA ALA A 85 20.22 6.39 26.22
C ALA A 85 19.19 7.53 26.15
N ALA A 86 18.67 7.83 24.95
CA ALA A 86 17.70 8.89 24.74
C ALA A 86 16.40 8.70 25.54
N ALA A 87 15.69 9.80 25.78
CA ALA A 87 14.41 9.85 26.50
C ALA A 87 14.44 9.11 27.86
N GLY A 88 15.57 9.18 28.58
CA GLY A 88 15.74 8.52 29.88
C GLY A 88 15.75 6.98 29.80
N GLY A 89 16.20 6.42 28.67
CA GLY A 89 16.24 4.97 28.48
C GLY A 89 14.91 4.32 28.13
N LYS A 90 13.87 5.10 27.80
CA LYS A 90 12.55 4.57 27.44
C LYS A 90 12.60 3.67 26.21
N LEU A 91 13.32 4.09 25.15
CA LEU A 91 13.47 3.31 23.92
C LEU A 91 14.11 1.94 24.18
N LYS A 92 15.11 1.88 25.07
CA LYS A 92 15.74 0.61 25.47
C LYS A 92 14.77 -0.36 26.14
N LYS A 93 13.75 0.16 26.84
CA LYS A 93 12.72 -0.64 27.52
C LYS A 93 11.60 -1.09 26.59
N MET A 94 11.49 -0.52 25.39
CA MET A 94 10.50 -0.96 24.41
C MET A 94 10.86 -2.35 23.90
N ARG A 95 9.89 -3.26 23.90
CA ARG A 95 10.04 -4.59 23.32
C ARG A 95 9.88 -4.49 21.80
N LEU A 96 10.97 -4.18 21.10
CA LEU A 96 11.00 -4.13 19.65
C LEU A 96 10.72 -5.52 19.07
N LYS A 97 9.78 -5.58 18.13
CA LYS A 97 9.37 -6.77 17.41
C LYS A 97 9.08 -6.40 15.97
N THR A 98 8.99 -7.40 15.11
CA THR A 98 8.41 -7.24 13.78
C THR A 98 6.89 -7.21 13.87
N GLY A 99 6.25 -6.46 12.99
CA GLY A 99 4.79 -6.39 12.90
C GLY A 99 4.33 -5.90 11.54
N ASP A 100 3.04 -6.09 11.27
CA ASP A 100 2.39 -5.62 10.06
C ASP A 100 1.78 -4.24 10.24
N ARG A 101 1.88 -3.43 9.19
CA ARG A 101 1.20 -2.13 9.13
C ARG A 101 -0.22 -2.35 8.65
N LEU A 102 -1.17 -1.74 9.35
CA LEU A 102 -2.55 -1.64 8.89
C LEU A 102 -2.63 -0.55 7.81
N PHE A 103 -3.22 -0.91 6.67
CA PHE A 103 -3.48 -0.01 5.55
C PHE A 103 -4.99 0.17 5.41
N ALA A 104 -5.44 1.32 4.90
CA ALA A 104 -6.87 1.61 4.77
C ALA A 104 -7.59 0.54 3.94
N SER A 105 -6.91 0.01 2.93
CA SER A 105 -7.38 -1.10 2.09
C SER A 105 -7.80 -2.36 2.87
N LYS A 106 -7.23 -2.61 4.06
CA LYS A 106 -7.57 -3.76 4.93
C LYS A 106 -8.61 -3.42 6.01
N ILE A 107 -8.89 -2.14 6.22
CA ILE A 107 -9.86 -1.67 7.22
C ILE A 107 -11.28 -1.69 6.63
N GLY A 108 -11.42 -1.69 5.31
CA GLY A 108 -12.72 -1.80 4.63
C GLY A 108 -13.48 -3.13 4.79
N ASP A 109 -12.85 -4.14 5.39
CA ASP A 109 -13.44 -5.48 5.61
C ASP A 109 -14.01 -5.69 7.03
N VAL A 110 -13.84 -4.74 7.96
CA VAL A 110 -14.45 -4.82 9.29
C VAL A 110 -15.75 -4.02 9.33
N ASP A 111 -16.83 -4.72 9.63
CA ASP A 111 -18.21 -4.22 9.68
C ASP A 111 -18.32 -2.80 10.27
N ALA A 112 -18.99 -1.96 9.50
CA ALA A 112 -19.35 -0.61 9.87
C ALA A 112 -20.35 -0.63 11.02
N GLU A 113 -19.88 -0.40 12.25
CA GLU A 113 -20.67 0.32 13.25
C GLU A 113 -19.94 1.61 13.66
N ASP A 114 -20.69 2.70 13.50
CA ASP A 114 -20.55 4.03 14.09
C ASP A 114 -19.55 5.04 13.47
N GLY A 115 -20.12 5.91 12.63
CA GLY A 115 -19.97 7.37 12.78
C GLY A 115 -18.63 8.00 12.44
N GLY A 116 -18.35 8.24 11.14
CA GLY A 116 -17.24 9.12 10.74
C GLY A 116 -17.30 9.55 9.28
N VAL A 117 -17.30 10.87 9.04
CA VAL A 117 -17.54 11.56 7.76
C VAL A 117 -16.61 11.08 6.64
N ALA A 118 -17.25 10.80 5.50
CA ALA A 118 -16.71 10.19 4.29
C ALA A 118 -15.61 10.99 3.57
N VAL A 119 -14.58 10.27 3.12
CA VAL A 119 -13.94 10.53 1.82
C VAL A 119 -13.83 9.20 1.08
N ASN A 120 -14.59 9.09 -0.01
CA ASN A 120 -14.81 7.88 -0.79
C ASN A 120 -13.52 7.35 -1.45
N ALA A 121 -13.13 6.14 -1.06
CA ALA A 121 -12.48 5.17 -1.95
C ALA A 121 -12.85 3.76 -1.48
N SER A 122 -14.14 3.52 -1.32
CA SER A 122 -14.68 2.19 -1.07
C SER A 122 -14.55 1.38 -2.36
N GLN A 123 -13.55 0.51 -2.46
CA GLN A 123 -13.78 -0.77 -3.12
C GLN A 123 -14.63 -1.59 -2.15
N SER A 124 -15.89 -1.17 -2.01
CA SER A 124 -16.91 -1.97 -1.39
C SER A 124 -16.96 -3.30 -2.11
N SER A 125 -17.36 -4.35 -1.40
CA SER A 125 -17.84 -5.65 -1.91
C SER A 125 -18.94 -5.57 -2.99
N ARG A 126 -19.21 -4.37 -3.51
CA ARG A 126 -20.11 -4.10 -4.59
C ARG A 126 -19.55 -4.64 -5.89
N LEU A 127 -20.44 -5.21 -6.68
CA LEU A 127 -20.12 -5.59 -8.03
C LEU A 127 -19.76 -4.33 -8.84
N PRO A 128 -18.86 -4.41 -9.83
CA PRO A 128 -18.24 -3.22 -10.42
C PRO A 128 -19.22 -2.29 -11.17
N LEU A 129 -20.43 -2.75 -11.46
CA LEU A 129 -21.50 -1.97 -12.09
C LEU A 129 -22.72 -1.79 -11.17
N GLU A 130 -22.60 -2.07 -9.87
CA GLU A 130 -23.67 -1.90 -8.92
C GLU A 130 -24.18 -0.45 -8.89
N ASP A 131 -25.49 -0.28 -8.77
CA ASP A 131 -26.20 1.01 -8.82
C ASP A 131 -26.11 1.76 -10.18
N LEU A 132 -25.63 1.13 -11.25
CA LEU A 132 -25.57 1.74 -12.60
C LEU A 132 -26.68 1.24 -13.53
N GLU A 133 -27.34 2.18 -14.20
CA GLU A 133 -28.21 1.92 -15.37
C GLU A 133 -27.42 2.11 -16.66
N ILE A 134 -27.42 1.10 -17.53
CA ILE A 134 -26.59 1.07 -18.73
C ILE A 134 -27.45 0.78 -19.96
N ALA A 135 -27.43 1.68 -20.93
CA ALA A 135 -27.99 1.46 -22.26
C ALA A 135 -26.91 0.99 -23.25
N VAL A 136 -27.24 -0.04 -24.02
CA VAL A 136 -26.38 -0.57 -25.09
C VAL A 136 -26.83 0.04 -26.42
N ILE A 137 -25.98 0.88 -27.02
CA ILE A 137 -26.23 1.51 -28.33
C ILE A 137 -25.60 0.64 -29.42
N GLU A 138 -26.34 0.40 -30.51
CA GLU A 138 -25.84 -0.37 -31.66
C GLU A 138 -24.82 0.45 -32.47
N GLY A 139 -23.60 -0.09 -32.61
CA GLY A 139 -22.56 0.47 -33.46
C GLY A 139 -21.15 0.26 -32.92
N GLY A 140 -20.33 -0.52 -33.64
CA GLY A 140 -18.90 -0.67 -33.35
C GLY A 140 -18.52 -1.63 -32.21
N GLN A 141 -19.47 -2.42 -31.69
CA GLN A 141 -19.22 -3.41 -30.64
C GLN A 141 -18.85 -4.77 -31.27
N SER A 142 -17.89 -5.45 -30.66
CA SER A 142 -17.44 -6.80 -31.08
C SER A 142 -18.31 -7.93 -30.53
N LYS A 143 -19.12 -7.65 -29.50
CA LYS A 143 -20.02 -8.59 -28.85
C LYS A 143 -21.47 -8.31 -29.25
N SER A 144 -22.30 -9.35 -29.19
CA SER A 144 -23.73 -9.19 -29.40
C SER A 144 -24.36 -8.38 -28.26
N LYS A 145 -25.53 -7.80 -28.52
CA LYS A 145 -26.31 -7.09 -27.52
C LYS A 145 -26.60 -7.98 -26.30
N ASP A 146 -26.96 -9.24 -26.53
CA ASP A 146 -27.28 -10.20 -25.48
C ASP A 146 -26.07 -10.52 -24.59
N GLU A 147 -24.89 -10.69 -25.20
CA GLU A 147 -23.63 -10.91 -24.46
C GLU A 147 -23.27 -9.72 -23.57
N LEU A 148 -23.58 -8.50 -24.01
CA LEU A 148 -23.33 -7.30 -23.23
C LEU A 148 -24.32 -7.13 -22.09
N VAL A 149 -25.60 -7.44 -22.32
CA VAL A 149 -26.62 -7.45 -21.26
C VAL A 149 -26.25 -8.47 -20.19
N GLU A 150 -25.83 -9.67 -20.57
CA GLU A 150 -25.37 -10.69 -19.62
C GLU A 150 -24.15 -10.20 -18.81
N LEU A 151 -23.18 -9.56 -19.47
CA LEU A 151 -22.00 -9.03 -18.79
C LEU A 151 -22.35 -7.89 -17.83
N ILE A 152 -23.29 -7.02 -18.20
CA ILE A 152 -23.79 -5.93 -17.35
C ILE A 152 -24.41 -6.51 -16.08
N THR A 153 -25.36 -7.44 -16.23
CA THR A 153 -26.06 -8.05 -15.10
C THR A 153 -25.14 -8.88 -14.22
N LYS A 154 -24.22 -9.66 -14.80
CA LYS A 154 -23.21 -10.45 -14.07
C LYS A 154 -22.32 -9.58 -13.17
N ASN A 155 -22.11 -8.33 -13.57
CA ASN A 155 -21.29 -7.36 -12.85
C ASN A 155 -22.13 -6.36 -12.04
N GLY A 156 -23.42 -6.64 -11.79
CA GLY A 156 -24.28 -5.89 -10.86
C GLY A 156 -25.02 -4.70 -11.46
N GLY A 157 -24.91 -4.46 -12.77
CA GLY A 157 -25.59 -3.36 -13.44
C GLY A 157 -27.00 -3.70 -13.93
N THR A 158 -27.82 -2.67 -14.12
CA THR A 158 -29.17 -2.77 -14.69
C THR A 158 -29.15 -2.33 -16.15
N TYR A 159 -29.62 -3.20 -17.04
CA TYR A 159 -29.79 -2.83 -18.45
C TYR A 159 -31.07 -2.01 -18.65
N VAL A 160 -30.97 -0.90 -19.39
CA VAL A 160 -32.10 -0.08 -19.82
C VAL A 160 -32.08 0.15 -21.33
N GLU A 161 -33.25 0.26 -21.96
CA GLU A 161 -33.34 0.50 -23.42
C GLU A 161 -32.89 1.92 -23.81
N SER A 162 -33.02 2.88 -22.90
CA SER A 162 -32.55 4.25 -23.07
C SER A 162 -32.33 4.92 -21.71
N ILE A 163 -31.38 5.87 -21.65
CA ILE A 163 -31.13 6.67 -20.44
C ILE A 163 -31.88 7.99 -20.59
N SER A 164 -32.77 8.27 -19.64
CA SER A 164 -33.47 9.56 -19.56
C SER A 164 -32.51 10.65 -19.06
N LYS A 165 -32.53 11.83 -19.68
CA LYS A 165 -31.74 13.00 -19.25
C LYS A 165 -32.33 13.69 -18.03
#